data_AF-A0A8E7JNG6-F1
#
_entry.id   AF-A0A8E7JNG6-F1
#
_cell.length_a   1.000
_cell.length_b   1.000
_cell.length_c   1.000
_cell.angle_alpha   90.00
_cell.angle_beta   90.00
_cell.angle_gamma   90.00
#
_symmetry.space_group_name_H-M   'P 1'
#
loop_
_entity.id
_entity.type
_entity.pdbx_description
1 polymer ?
#
loop_
_entity_poly.entity_id
_entity_poly.type
_entity_poly.pdbx_seq_one_letter_code
_entity_poly.pdbx_strand_id
1 'polypeptide(L)'
;MSYRTDKINNDNLFVSYRVNGAGEWQINDKELVISLNNLKSNPDEIIYNGEKIDLDNLSLLEKLTNKKFPAVEDMLAKGASQSYRIIIDNHNYKKLDVINPFGNNFNMEIYREK
;
A
#
# COMPACT_ATOMS: atom_id res chain seq x y z
N MET A 1 -3.42 7.78 -9.50
CA MET A 1 -3.11 8.04 -8.08
C MET A 1 -2.21 6.92 -7.61
N SER A 2 -0.98 7.25 -7.24
CA SER A 2 -0.05 6.37 -6.55
C SER A 2 -0.19 6.62 -5.04
N TYR A 3 -0.21 5.55 -4.23
CA TYR A 3 -0.19 5.66 -2.77
C TYR A 3 0.92 4.77 -2.22
N ARG A 4 1.58 5.24 -1.16
CA ARG A 4 2.66 4.55 -0.46
C ARG A 4 2.08 3.99 0.85
N THR A 5 2.08 2.68 1.01
CA THR A 5 1.68 2.04 2.27
C THR A 5 2.92 1.93 3.16
N ASP A 6 2.90 2.56 4.34
CA ASP A 6 4.04 2.52 5.25
C ASP A 6 4.19 1.15 5.93
N LYS A 7 5.43 0.64 5.87
CA LYS A 7 6.12 -0.31 6.77
C LYS A 7 5.45 -1.65 7.07
N ILE A 8 5.96 -2.71 6.42
CA ILE A 8 6.13 -4.01 7.08
C ILE A 8 7.37 -3.87 7.98
N ASN A 9 7.18 -3.46 9.23
CA ASN A 9 8.29 -3.14 10.14
C ASN A 9 8.85 -4.44 10.76
N ASN A 10 9.83 -5.05 10.08
CA ASN A 10 10.85 -5.86 10.73
C ASN A 10 12.09 -4.96 10.80
N ASP A 11 12.81 -4.89 11.92
CA ASP A 11 13.82 -3.83 12.17
C ASP A 11 14.89 -3.69 11.07
N ASN A 12 15.05 -4.75 10.28
CA ASN A 12 16.04 -4.86 9.22
C ASN A 12 15.47 -4.77 7.80
N LEU A 13 14.16 -4.67 7.60
CA LEU A 13 13.53 -4.68 6.27
C LEU A 13 12.46 -3.60 6.16
N PHE A 14 12.65 -2.71 5.18
CA PHE A 14 11.65 -1.76 4.73
C PHE A 14 11.29 -2.06 3.28
N VAL A 15 9.99 -2.05 2.99
CA VAL A 15 9.48 -2.15 1.63
C VAL A 15 8.40 -1.10 1.43
N SER A 16 8.49 -0.33 0.35
CA SER A 16 7.37 0.45 -0.15
C SER A 16 6.89 -0.07 -1.49
N TYR A 17 5.58 -0.03 -1.65
CA TYR A 17 4.89 -0.49 -2.85
C TYR A 17 4.24 0.67 -3.57
N ARG A 18 4.23 0.59 -4.90
CA ARG A 18 3.33 1.34 -5.76
C ARG A 18 2.11 0.47 -6.03
N VAL A 19 0.94 0.99 -5.71
CA VAL A 19 -0.30 0.22 -5.83
C VAL A 19 -1.27 0.91 -6.77
N ASN A 20 -1.82 0.12 -7.68
CA ASN A 20 -2.86 0.50 -8.62
C ASN A 20 -4.13 -0.32 -8.30
N GLY A 21 -5.17 0.36 -7.86
CA GLY A 21 -6.47 -0.26 -7.56
C GLY A 21 -7.56 0.21 -8.51
N ALA A 22 -8.37 -0.71 -9.00
CA ALA A 22 -9.63 -0.41 -9.69
C ALA A 22 -10.79 -0.68 -8.72
N GLY A 23 -11.65 0.32 -8.54
CA GLY A 23 -12.69 0.25 -7.53
C GLY A 23 -13.56 1.49 -7.47
N GLU A 24 -14.53 1.45 -6.58
CA GLU A 24 -15.39 2.59 -6.27
C GLU A 24 -14.85 3.36 -5.07
N TRP A 25 -14.95 4.68 -5.18
CA TRP A 25 -14.51 5.61 -4.15
C TRP A 25 -15.73 6.44 -3.80
N GLN A 26 -16.24 6.26 -2.59
CA GLN A 26 -17.38 7.02 -2.09
C GLN A 26 -16.89 7.91 -0.95
N ILE A 27 -17.09 9.22 -1.09
CA ILE A 27 -16.81 10.18 -0.02
C ILE A 27 -18.14 10.56 0.62
N ASN A 28 -18.29 10.19 1.89
CA ASN A 28 -19.44 10.53 2.72
C ASN A 28 -18.93 11.40 3.87
N ASP A 29 -19.12 12.72 3.75
CA ASP A 29 -18.61 13.72 4.69
C ASP A 29 -17.09 13.62 4.95
N LYS A 30 -16.70 12.96 6.05
CA LYS A 30 -15.30 12.74 6.48
C LYS A 30 -14.85 11.29 6.33
N GLU A 31 -15.67 10.45 5.73
CA GLU A 31 -15.37 9.06 5.44
C GLU A 31 -15.13 8.89 3.94
N LEU A 32 -13.99 8.31 3.60
CA LEU A 32 -13.70 7.79 2.28
C LEU A 32 -13.84 6.27 2.35
N VAL A 33 -14.82 5.72 1.66
CA VAL A 33 -14.96 4.27 1.47
C VAL A 33 -14.33 3.92 0.13
N ILE A 34 -13.32 3.05 0.17
CA ILE A 34 -12.70 2.52 -1.06
C ILE A 34 -13.05 1.05 -1.15
N SER A 35 -13.80 0.71 -2.20
CA SER A 35 -14.15 -0.67 -2.56
C SER A 35 -13.31 -1.09 -3.74
N LEU A 36 -12.21 -1.81 -3.47
CA LEU A 36 -11.31 -2.28 -4.51
C LEU A 36 -11.75 -3.67 -5.00
N ASN A 37 -12.26 -3.72 -6.23
CA ASN A 37 -12.60 -4.98 -6.89
C ASN A 37 -11.33 -5.71 -7.39
N ASN A 38 -10.28 -4.94 -7.70
CA ASN A 38 -8.98 -5.45 -8.12
C ASN A 38 -7.87 -4.50 -7.65
N LEU A 39 -6.79 -5.06 -7.13
CA LEU A 39 -5.61 -4.34 -6.69
C LEU A 39 -4.38 -5.00 -7.31
N LYS A 40 -3.46 -4.17 -7.80
CA LYS A 40 -2.15 -4.58 -8.29
C LYS A 40 -1.07 -3.79 -7.60
N SER A 41 -0.20 -4.45 -6.86
CA SER A 41 0.97 -3.81 -6.25
C SER A 41 2.26 -4.24 -6.93
N ASN A 42 3.22 -3.31 -6.98
CA ASN A 42 4.58 -3.57 -7.38
C ASN A 42 5.51 -2.95 -6.34
N PRO A 43 6.57 -3.63 -5.88
CA PRO A 43 7.60 -3.01 -5.07
C PRO A 43 8.18 -1.80 -5.80
N ASP A 44 8.33 -0.69 -5.07
CA ASP A 44 8.90 0.58 -5.56
C ASP A 44 10.25 0.88 -4.89
N GLU A 45 10.43 0.42 -3.65
CA GLU A 45 11.72 0.49 -2.94
C GLU A 45 11.81 -0.62 -1.88
N ILE A 46 12.99 -1.24 -1.77
CA ILE A 46 13.32 -2.22 -0.74
C ILE A 46 14.63 -1.79 -0.08
N ILE A 47 14.65 -1.75 1.25
CA ILE A 47 15.85 -1.47 2.06
C ILE A 47 16.02 -2.63 3.03
N TYR A 48 17.16 -3.32 2.98
CA TYR A 48 17.51 -4.41 3.88
C TYR A 48 18.82 -4.08 4.61
N ASN A 49 18.82 -4.13 5.95
CA ASN A 49 19.95 -3.71 6.80
C ASN A 49 20.49 -2.31 6.46
N GLY A 50 19.62 -1.39 6.04
CA GLY A 50 20.00 -0.03 5.62
C GLY A 50 20.54 0.08 4.19
N GLU A 51 20.71 -1.03 3.47
CA GLU A 51 21.12 -1.03 2.07
C GLU A 51 19.92 -1.12 1.13
N LYS A 52 19.93 -0.29 0.09
CA LYS A 52 18.90 -0.30 -0.95
C LYS A 52 19.11 -1.51 -1.87
N ILE A 53 18.08 -2.32 -2.02
CA ILE A 53 18.08 -3.47 -2.93
C ILE A 53 17.60 -2.99 -4.30
N ASP A 54 18.35 -3.35 -5.33
CA ASP A 54 17.94 -3.14 -6.72
C ASP A 54 16.77 -4.08 -7.08
N LEU A 55 15.68 -3.50 -7.57
CA LEU A 55 14.48 -4.23 -7.94
C LEU A 55 14.68 -5.11 -9.18
N ASP A 56 15.65 -4.80 -10.04
CA ASP A 56 16.01 -5.66 -11.18
C ASP A 56 16.55 -7.01 -10.69
N ASN A 57 17.21 -7.02 -9.53
CA ASN A 57 17.69 -8.24 -8.87
C ASN A 57 16.56 -9.03 -8.19
N LEU A 58 15.39 -8.41 -7.94
CA LEU A 58 14.25 -9.08 -7.31
C LEU A 58 13.71 -10.21 -8.19
N SER A 59 13.56 -9.93 -9.49
CA SER A 59 13.11 -10.92 -10.48
C SER A 59 14.04 -12.14 -10.55
N LEU A 60 15.35 -11.93 -10.34
CA LEU A 60 16.35 -12.99 -10.28
C LEU A 60 16.20 -13.82 -9.01
N LEU A 61 16.03 -13.17 -7.85
CA LEU A 61 15.81 -13.82 -6.56
C LEU A 61 14.55 -14.69 -6.55
N GLU A 62 13.46 -14.23 -7.13
CA GLU A 62 12.22 -15.01 -7.22
C GLU A 62 12.40 -16.29 -8.05
N LYS A 63 13.14 -16.21 -9.17
CA LYS A 63 13.48 -17.37 -10.00
C LYS A 63 14.37 -18.37 -9.28
N LEU A 64 15.39 -17.88 -8.57
CA LEU A 64 16.35 -18.72 -7.85
C LEU A 64 15.71 -19.42 -6.65
N THR A 65 14.83 -18.73 -5.93
CA THR A 65 14.17 -19.26 -4.73
C THR A 65 12.85 -19.98 -5.04
N ASN A 66 12.34 -19.83 -6.27
CA ASN A 66 11.01 -20.25 -6.70
C ASN A 66 9.89 -19.74 -5.77
N LYS A 67 10.12 -18.58 -5.13
CA LYS A 67 9.19 -17.89 -4.24
C LYS A 67 8.97 -16.48 -4.76
N LYS A 68 7.70 -16.08 -4.87
CA LYS A 68 7.36 -14.70 -5.18
C LYS A 68 7.56 -13.81 -3.98
N PHE A 69 8.00 -12.60 -4.22
CA PHE A 69 7.98 -11.55 -3.23
C PHE A 69 6.52 -11.24 -2.87
N PRO A 70 6.19 -11.06 -1.58
CA PRO A 70 4.81 -10.82 -1.17
C PRO A 70 4.26 -9.56 -1.84
N ALA A 71 3.05 -9.67 -2.38
CA ALA A 71 2.31 -8.53 -2.91
C ALA A 71 1.34 -8.01 -1.83
N VAL A 72 1.00 -6.73 -1.89
CA VAL A 72 -0.02 -6.13 -0.99
C VAL A 72 -1.35 -6.88 -1.10
N GLU A 73 -1.69 -7.38 -2.30
CA GLU A 73 -2.86 -8.23 -2.57
C GLU A 73 -2.93 -9.46 -1.67
N ASP A 74 -1.78 -10.07 -1.37
CA ASP A 74 -1.71 -11.29 -0.57
C ASP A 74 -2.05 -11.02 0.90
N MET A 75 -2.01 -9.75 1.31
CA MET A 75 -2.29 -9.29 2.67
C MET A 75 -3.73 -8.78 2.84
N LEU A 76 -4.50 -8.66 1.76
CA LEU A 76 -5.87 -8.13 1.76
C LEU A 76 -6.90 -9.25 1.56
N ALA A 77 -8.02 -9.18 2.27
CA ALA A 77 -9.15 -10.07 2.02
C ALA A 77 -9.76 -9.75 0.64
N LYS A 78 -10.04 -10.79 -0.17
CA LYS A 78 -10.70 -10.62 -1.47
C LYS A 78 -12.08 -10.00 -1.28
N GLY A 79 -12.37 -8.91 -2.00
CA GLY A 79 -13.63 -8.16 -1.89
C GLY A 79 -13.67 -7.17 -0.72
N ALA A 80 -12.54 -6.85 -0.10
CA ALA A 80 -12.47 -5.89 1.00
C ALA A 80 -12.86 -4.48 0.52
N SER A 81 -14.03 -4.02 0.97
CA SER A 81 -14.31 -2.59 1.11
C SER A 81 -13.59 -2.12 2.37
N GLN A 82 -12.81 -1.05 2.25
CA GLN A 82 -12.05 -0.52 3.38
C GLN A 82 -12.48 0.93 3.60
N SER A 83 -12.87 1.21 4.84
CA SER A 83 -13.27 2.55 5.26
C SER A 83 -12.04 3.29 5.78
N TYR A 84 -11.93 4.54 5.34
CA TYR A 84 -10.86 5.45 5.68
C TYR A 84 -11.47 6.70 6.27
N ARG A 85 -10.99 7.15 7.43
CA ARG A 85 -11.36 8.47 7.96
C ARG A 85 -10.40 9.51 7.42
N ILE A 86 -10.92 10.54 6.76
CA ILE A 86 -10.11 11.67 6.30
C ILE A 86 -9.73 12.50 7.53
N ILE A 87 -8.42 12.55 7.84
CA ILE A 87 -7.88 13.36 8.94
C ILE A 87 -7.43 14.74 8.42
N ILE A 88 -6.81 14.76 7.24
CA ILE A 88 -6.33 15.99 6.58
C ILE A 88 -6.80 15.96 5.14
N ASP A 89 -7.40 17.08 4.70
CA ASP A 89 -7.83 17.30 3.32
C ASP A 89 -7.25 18.60 2.75
N ASN A 90 -6.10 18.50 2.08
CA ASN A 90 -5.46 19.60 1.36
C ASN A 90 -5.45 19.33 -0.14
N HIS A 91 -5.31 20.39 -0.94
CA HIS A 91 -5.37 20.29 -2.42
C HIS A 91 -4.41 19.27 -3.05
N ASN A 92 -3.21 19.10 -2.47
CA ASN A 92 -2.17 18.21 -2.98
C ASN A 92 -1.86 17.02 -2.06
N TYR A 93 -2.52 16.93 -0.90
CA TYR A 93 -2.20 15.97 0.14
C TYR A 93 -3.44 15.60 0.93
N LYS A 94 -3.67 14.30 1.10
CA LYS A 94 -4.68 13.78 2.03
C LYS A 94 -4.02 12.82 3.01
N LYS A 95 -4.41 12.92 4.28
CA LYS A 95 -4.05 11.93 5.31
C LYS A 95 -5.30 11.19 5.74
N LEU A 96 -5.23 9.87 5.70
CA LEU A 96 -6.32 8.96 6.00
C LEU A 96 -5.95 8.08 7.19
N ASP A 97 -6.87 7.87 8.13
CA ASP A 97 -6.82 6.80 9.12
C ASP A 97 -7.50 5.57 8.52
N VAL A 98 -6.76 4.48 8.32
CA VAL A 98 -7.32 3.23 7.80
C VAL A 98 -7.99 2.48 8.94
N ILE A 99 -9.30 2.25 8.82
CA ILE A 99 -10.04 1.41 9.77
C ILE A 99 -9.88 -0.03 9.29
N ASN A 100 -8.91 -0.75 9.85
CA ASN A 100 -8.64 -2.14 9.48
C ASN A 100 -9.41 -3.10 10.41
N PRO A 101 -10.46 -3.79 9.95
CA PRO A 101 -11.23 -4.69 10.81
C PRO A 101 -10.46 -5.98 11.20
N PHE A 102 -9.31 -6.26 10.56
CA PHE A 102 -8.53 -7.48 10.77
C PHE A 102 -7.17 -7.24 11.42
N GLY A 103 -6.88 -6.01 11.87
CA GLY A 103 -5.58 -5.66 12.45
C GLY A 103 -5.53 -4.26 13.04
N ASN A 104 -4.32 -3.75 13.24
CA ASN A 104 -4.13 -2.39 13.73
C ASN A 104 -4.48 -1.37 12.65
N ASN A 105 -5.06 -0.25 13.07
CA ASN A 105 -5.21 0.92 12.21
C ASN A 105 -3.82 1.44 11.80
N PHE A 106 -3.72 1.97 10.60
CA PHE A 106 -2.51 2.62 10.10
C PHE A 106 -2.89 3.90 9.35
N ASN A 107 -1.94 4.82 9.22
CA ASN A 107 -2.17 6.03 8.43
C ASN A 107 -1.76 5.79 6.99
N MET A 108 -2.55 6.30 6.05
CA MET A 108 -2.20 6.37 4.64
C MET A 108 -2.05 7.83 4.23
N GLU A 109 -0.97 8.12 3.52
CA GLU A 109 -0.73 9.44 2.93
C GLU A 109 -0.88 9.36 1.42
N ILE A 110 -1.74 10.22 0.87
CA ILE A 110 -2.01 10.30 -0.56
C ILE A 110 -1.51 11.63 -1.07
N TYR A 111 -0.70 11.57 -2.14
CA TYR A 111 -0.17 12.74 -2.82
C TYR A 111 -0.77 12.80 -4.23
N ARG A 112 -1.13 14.00 -4.68
CA ARG A 112 -1.50 14.22 -6.08
C ARG A 112 -0.23 14.19 -6.94
N GLU A 113 -0.18 13.32 -7.95
CA GLU A 113 0.89 13.37 -8.95
C GLU A 113 0.84 14.73 -9.69
N LYS A 114 2.02 15.33 -9.89
CA LYS A 114 2.19 16.60 -10.62
C LYS A 114 2.06 16.38 -12.12
#